data_AF-A0A3M0Y8V2-F1
#
_entry.id   AF-A0A3M0Y8V2-F1
#
_cell.length_a   1.000
_cell.length_b   1.000
_cell.length_c   1.000
_cell.angle_alpha   90.00
_cell.angle_beta   90.00
_cell.angle_gamma   90.00
#
_symmetry.space_group_name_H-M   'P 1'
#
loop_
_entity.id
_entity.type
_entity.pdbx_description
1 polymer ?
#
loop_
_entity_poly.entity_id
_entity_poly.type
_entity_poly.pdbx_seq_one_letter_code
_entity_poly.pdbx_strand_id
1 'polypeptide(L)'
;MQKRGQFYLIAALVIVGIATALATIYARAGFERENTRVYDLSGEIDYESSQVFDRAAVHGEGLNTIEGNITEIANYYVSTNPGVDLLVLFGNETRLVALVYNATGIGETCINFGGRRACADTTGTIARRYTFDRTRRDEVLSISVDGTNYRIALVPGKPFLAVFKKEEGDERFVAISEDEFVHSRGREDDDHP
;
A
#
# COMPACT_ATOMS: atom_id res chain seq x y z
N MET A 1 38.84 8.70 55.84
CA MET A 1 37.76 9.45 55.16
C MET A 1 37.78 9.37 53.63
N GLN A 2 38.94 9.19 52.96
CA GLN A 2 39.03 9.19 51.48
C GLN A 2 38.29 8.05 50.74
N LYS A 3 37.98 6.92 51.39
CA LYS A 3 37.28 5.79 50.72
C LYS A 3 35.78 6.05 50.46
N ARG A 4 35.16 7.00 51.16
CA ARG A 4 33.73 7.32 50.98
C ARG A 4 33.48 8.17 49.73
N GLY A 5 34.40 9.06 49.38
CA GLY A 5 34.29 9.92 48.19
C GLY A 5 34.32 9.15 46.87
N GLN A 6 35.15 8.10 46.79
CA GLN A 6 35.23 7.25 45.60
C GLN A 6 33.94 6.48 45.33
N PHE A 7 33.23 6.07 46.37
CA PHE A 7 31.94 5.38 46.23
C PHE A 7 30.88 6.27 45.57
N TYR A 8 30.79 7.54 45.99
CA TYR A 8 29.85 8.50 45.38
C TYR A 8 30.22 8.82 43.93
N LEU A 9 31.51 8.87 43.61
CA LEU A 9 31.99 9.12 42.25
C LEU A 9 31.62 7.98 41.31
N ILE A 10 31.78 6.72 41.76
CA ILE A 10 31.37 5.54 40.99
C ILE A 10 29.84 5.52 40.82
N ALA A 11 29.08 5.79 41.88
CA ALA A 11 27.61 5.82 41.81
C ALA A 11 27.08 6.88 40.83
N ALA A 12 27.67 8.08 40.83
CA ALA A 12 27.30 9.14 39.90
C ALA A 12 27.55 8.74 38.43
N LEU A 13 28.67 8.08 38.16
CA LEU A 13 29.03 7.64 36.81
C LEU A 13 28.05 6.57 36.29
N VAL A 14 27.62 5.65 37.17
CA VAL A 14 26.59 4.65 36.84
C VAL A 14 25.26 5.32 36.53
N ILE A 15 24.83 6.30 37.33
CA ILE A 15 23.56 7.03 37.11
C ILE A 15 23.60 7.78 35.77
N VAL A 16 24.70 8.46 35.45
CA VAL A 16 24.87 9.15 34.17
C VAL A 16 24.85 8.17 32.99
N GLY A 17 25.47 6.99 33.13
CA GLY A 17 25.42 5.94 32.12
C GLY A 17 23.99 5.43 31.86
N ILE A 18 23.21 5.23 32.93
CA ILE A 18 21.81 4.82 32.81
C ILE A 18 20.96 5.92 32.16
N ALA A 19 21.15 7.18 32.57
CA ALA A 19 20.41 8.32 32.01
C ALA A 19 20.70 8.53 30.51
N THR A 20 21.97 8.37 30.10
CA THR A 20 22.36 8.47 28.68
C THR A 20 21.85 7.31 27.84
N ALA A 21 21.82 6.08 28.38
CA ALA A 21 21.20 4.93 27.74
C ALA A 21 19.68 5.10 27.56
N LEU A 22 18.98 5.60 28.59
CA LEU A 22 17.55 5.90 28.51
C LEU A 22 17.26 7.01 27.50
N ALA A 23 18.07 8.07 27.47
CA ALA A 23 17.91 9.16 26.52
C ALA A 23 18.11 8.70 25.07
N THR A 24 19.07 7.79 24.81
CA THR A 24 19.29 7.23 23.48
C THR A 24 18.18 6.27 23.05
N ILE A 25 17.64 5.44 23.97
CA ILE A 25 16.46 4.61 23.69
C ILE A 25 15.24 5.49 23.43
N TYR A 26 15.00 6.50 24.25
CA TYR A 26 13.88 7.42 24.10
C TYR A 26 13.95 8.22 22.78
N ALA A 27 15.16 8.67 22.40
CA ALA A 27 15.37 9.36 21.12
C ALA A 27 15.20 8.45 19.91
N ARG A 28 15.38 7.13 20.06
CA ARG A 28 15.12 6.14 19.00
C ARG A 28 13.69 5.60 19.00
N ALA A 29 12.98 5.69 20.11
CA ALA A 29 11.58 5.33 20.23
C ALA A 29 10.68 6.44 19.64
N GLY A 30 10.92 6.82 18.38
CA GLY A 30 9.89 7.41 17.57
C GLY A 30 8.85 6.32 17.33
N PHE A 31 7.65 6.48 17.89
CA PHE A 31 6.54 5.61 17.55
C PHE A 31 6.23 5.86 16.07
N GLU A 32 6.52 4.89 15.19
CA GLU A 32 5.92 4.86 13.86
C GLU A 32 4.41 4.88 14.10
N ARG A 33 3.76 5.98 13.73
CA ARG A 33 2.31 6.10 13.87
C ARG A 33 1.71 5.21 12.79
N GLU A 34 1.35 3.98 13.13
CA GLU A 34 0.51 3.19 12.24
C GLU A 34 -0.78 3.97 11.99
N ASN A 35 -0.98 4.40 10.74
CA ASN A 35 -2.17 5.13 10.36
C ASN A 35 -3.30 4.12 10.18
N THR A 36 -3.92 3.71 11.29
CA THR A 36 -4.99 2.68 11.30
C THR A 36 -6.10 3.02 10.31
N ARG A 37 -6.37 4.32 10.07
CA ARG A 37 -7.39 4.76 9.11
C ARG A 37 -7.13 4.27 7.69
N VAL A 38 -5.87 4.24 7.23
CA VAL A 38 -5.56 3.80 5.85
C VAL A 38 -5.77 2.29 5.72
N TYR A 39 -5.41 1.53 6.76
CA TYR A 39 -5.64 0.07 6.81
C TYR A 39 -7.14 -0.25 6.93
N ASP A 40 -7.87 0.46 7.79
CA ASP A 40 -9.32 0.31 7.96
C ASP A 40 -10.06 0.57 6.64
N LEU A 41 -9.70 1.66 5.93
CA LEU A 41 -10.24 1.98 4.61
C LEU A 41 -9.97 0.86 3.59
N SER A 42 -8.78 0.26 3.64
CA SER A 42 -8.44 -0.83 2.73
C SER A 42 -9.27 -2.09 2.97
N GLY A 43 -9.53 -2.43 4.22
CA GLY A 43 -10.40 -3.55 4.58
C GLY A 43 -11.87 -3.30 4.24
N GLU A 44 -12.34 -2.05 4.41
CA GLU A 44 -13.73 -1.68 4.09
C GLU A 44 -14.00 -1.76 2.58
N ILE A 45 -13.12 -1.18 1.76
CA ILE A 45 -13.22 -1.29 0.29
C ILE A 45 -13.17 -2.75 -0.16
N ASP A 46 -12.28 -3.56 0.42
CA ASP A 46 -12.15 -4.98 0.07
C ASP A 46 -13.45 -5.74 0.33
N TYR A 47 -14.04 -5.49 1.50
CA TYR A 47 -15.30 -6.11 1.91
C TYR A 47 -16.46 -5.69 1.00
N GLU A 48 -16.64 -4.39 0.75
CA GLU A 48 -17.72 -3.90 -0.13
C GLU A 48 -17.55 -4.38 -1.58
N SER A 49 -16.32 -4.38 -2.08
CA SER A 49 -16.03 -4.84 -3.43
C SER A 49 -16.26 -6.34 -3.56
N SER A 50 -15.89 -7.13 -2.54
CA SER A 50 -16.18 -8.57 -2.50
C SER A 50 -17.69 -8.85 -2.60
N GLN A 51 -18.53 -8.06 -1.93
CA GLN A 51 -19.99 -8.18 -2.05
C GLN A 51 -20.49 -7.90 -3.47
N VAL A 52 -19.88 -6.95 -4.18
CA VAL A 52 -20.19 -6.69 -5.59
C VAL A 52 -19.91 -7.93 -6.43
N PHE A 53 -18.77 -8.60 -6.21
CA PHE A 53 -18.42 -9.83 -6.93
C PHE A 53 -19.33 -11.00 -6.57
N ASP A 54 -19.64 -11.20 -5.30
CA ASP A 54 -20.54 -12.26 -4.84
C ASP A 54 -21.93 -12.09 -5.45
N ARG A 55 -22.46 -10.87 -5.40
CA ARG A 55 -23.75 -10.55 -6.03
C ARG A 55 -23.70 -10.80 -7.53
N ALA A 56 -22.64 -10.38 -8.20
CA ALA A 56 -22.48 -10.57 -9.63
C ALA A 56 -22.40 -12.06 -10.01
N ALA A 57 -21.72 -12.87 -9.20
CA ALA A 57 -21.66 -14.33 -9.37
C ALA A 57 -23.04 -14.98 -9.21
N VAL A 58 -23.83 -14.55 -8.22
CA VAL A 58 -25.17 -15.09 -7.96
C VAL A 58 -26.19 -14.70 -9.04
N HIS A 59 -26.11 -13.46 -9.54
CA HIS A 59 -27.09 -12.90 -10.48
C HIS A 59 -26.65 -12.96 -11.95
N GLY A 60 -25.44 -13.47 -12.23
CA GLY A 60 -24.87 -13.49 -13.57
C GLY A 60 -24.61 -12.10 -14.15
N GLU A 61 -24.26 -11.13 -13.30
CA GLU A 61 -23.94 -9.77 -13.75
C GLU A 61 -22.60 -9.75 -14.50
N GLY A 62 -22.53 -9.01 -15.61
CA GLY A 62 -21.33 -8.89 -16.41
C GLY A 62 -20.32 -7.89 -15.85
N LEU A 63 -19.11 -7.89 -16.41
CA LEU A 63 -18.02 -7.01 -15.99
C LEU A 63 -18.38 -5.51 -16.04
N ASN A 64 -19.28 -5.09 -16.93
CA ASN A 64 -19.74 -3.70 -17.00
C ASN A 64 -20.53 -3.26 -15.76
N THR A 65 -21.36 -4.14 -15.19
CA THR A 65 -22.12 -3.86 -13.96
C THR A 65 -21.18 -3.81 -12.77
N ILE A 66 -20.25 -4.77 -12.69
CA ILE A 66 -19.20 -4.80 -11.68
C ILE A 66 -18.38 -3.51 -11.74
N GLU A 67 -17.92 -3.12 -12.93
CA GLU A 67 -17.15 -1.89 -13.15
C GLU A 67 -17.91 -0.65 -12.66
N GLY A 68 -19.22 -0.55 -12.96
CA GLY A 68 -20.05 0.54 -12.47
C GLY A 68 -20.10 0.62 -10.94
N ASN A 69 -20.38 -0.51 -10.29
CA ASN A 69 -20.47 -0.58 -8.82
C ASN A 69 -19.12 -0.31 -8.14
N ILE A 70 -18.03 -0.90 -8.64
CA ILE A 70 -16.67 -0.67 -8.11
C ILE A 70 -16.24 0.78 -8.32
N THR A 71 -16.59 1.39 -9.45
CA THR A 71 -16.31 2.81 -9.71
C THR A 71 -17.09 3.71 -8.73
N GLU A 72 -18.34 3.37 -8.40
CA GLU A 72 -19.13 4.08 -7.40
C GLU A 72 -18.51 4.02 -6.00
N ILE A 73 -18.11 2.81 -5.58
CA ILE A 73 -17.37 2.58 -4.32
C ILE A 73 -16.09 3.42 -4.31
N ALA A 74 -15.24 3.28 -5.33
CA ALA A 74 -13.98 4.02 -5.41
C ALA A 74 -14.18 5.54 -5.36
N ASN A 75 -15.18 6.06 -6.08
CA ASN A 75 -15.52 7.49 -6.05
C ASN A 75 -15.97 7.94 -4.65
N TYR A 76 -16.77 7.13 -3.95
CA TYR A 76 -17.20 7.43 -2.59
C TYR A 76 -16.00 7.59 -1.66
N TYR A 77 -15.07 6.63 -1.65
CA TYR A 77 -13.90 6.68 -0.76
C TYR A 77 -12.95 7.82 -1.08
N VAL A 78 -12.68 8.09 -2.37
CA VAL A 78 -11.82 9.22 -2.77
C VAL A 78 -12.46 10.57 -2.42
N SER A 79 -13.79 10.69 -2.56
CA SER A 79 -14.51 11.93 -2.23
C SER A 79 -14.61 12.20 -0.73
N THR A 80 -14.70 11.16 0.09
CA THR A 80 -14.82 11.26 1.55
C THR A 80 -13.47 11.33 2.26
N ASN A 81 -12.38 10.91 1.60
CA ASN A 81 -11.03 10.91 2.15
C ASN A 81 -10.10 11.78 1.27
N PRO A 82 -10.14 13.11 1.41
CA PRO A 82 -9.28 14.00 0.64
C PRO A 82 -7.79 13.74 0.95
N GLY A 83 -6.96 13.78 -0.09
CA GLY A 83 -5.53 13.50 0.02
C GLY A 83 -5.15 12.02 0.03
N VAL A 84 -6.10 11.13 -0.29
CA VAL A 84 -5.84 9.72 -0.54
C VAL A 84 -5.73 9.47 -2.04
N ASP A 85 -4.66 8.79 -2.45
CA ASP A 85 -4.58 8.19 -3.78
C ASP A 85 -5.08 6.75 -3.68
N LEU A 86 -5.87 6.34 -4.66
CA LEU A 86 -6.50 5.04 -4.69
C LEU A 86 -6.24 4.40 -6.06
N LEU A 87 -5.65 3.21 -6.05
CA LEU A 87 -5.58 2.32 -7.20
C LEU A 87 -6.51 1.15 -6.94
N VAL A 88 -7.52 0.99 -7.77
CA VAL A 88 -8.41 -0.18 -7.74
C VAL A 88 -8.12 -1.02 -8.97
N LEU A 89 -7.82 -2.28 -8.76
CA LEU A 89 -7.58 -3.28 -9.80
C LEU A 89 -8.64 -4.35 -9.66
N PHE A 90 -9.35 -4.61 -10.76
CA PHE A 90 -10.32 -5.68 -10.76
C PHE A 90 -10.52 -6.30 -12.13
N GLY A 91 -11.11 -7.50 -12.19
CA GLY A 91 -11.35 -8.13 -13.47
C GLY A 91 -11.68 -9.60 -13.39
N ASN A 92 -11.34 -10.31 -14.46
CA ASN A 92 -11.50 -11.75 -14.55
C ASN A 92 -10.23 -12.39 -15.13
N GLU A 93 -10.28 -13.69 -15.42
CA GLU A 93 -9.12 -14.43 -15.94
C GLU A 93 -8.57 -13.88 -17.26
N THR A 94 -9.39 -13.14 -18.02
CA THR A 94 -9.06 -12.67 -19.37
C THR A 94 -8.84 -11.16 -19.45
N ARG A 95 -9.39 -10.37 -18.53
CA ARG A 95 -9.38 -8.92 -18.59
C ARG A 95 -9.23 -8.33 -17.20
N LEU A 96 -8.25 -7.45 -17.05
CA LEU A 96 -8.01 -6.62 -15.88
C LEU A 96 -8.40 -5.17 -16.22
N VAL A 97 -9.05 -4.50 -15.29
CA VAL A 97 -9.39 -3.09 -15.30
C VAL A 97 -8.68 -2.45 -14.12
N ALA A 98 -8.06 -1.30 -14.35
CA ALA A 98 -7.47 -0.49 -13.30
C ALA A 98 -8.08 0.90 -13.30
N LEU A 99 -8.50 1.35 -12.13
CA LEU A 99 -8.94 2.71 -11.85
C LEU A 99 -7.89 3.36 -10.98
N VAL A 100 -7.32 4.47 -11.46
CA VAL A 100 -6.28 5.20 -10.73
C VAL A 100 -6.79 6.58 -10.39
N TYR A 101 -6.88 6.85 -9.09
CA TYR A 101 -7.25 8.14 -8.52
C TYR A 101 -6.03 8.73 -7.86
N ASN A 102 -5.59 9.88 -8.37
CA ASN A 102 -4.41 10.58 -7.85
C ASN A 102 -4.86 11.96 -7.34
N ALA A 103 -5.08 12.06 -6.04
CA ALA A 103 -5.55 13.27 -5.38
C ALA A 103 -4.38 14.13 -4.90
N THR A 104 -3.26 13.52 -4.50
CA THR A 104 -2.11 14.24 -3.94
C THR A 104 -1.19 14.82 -5.01
N GLY A 105 -1.15 14.16 -6.16
CA GLY A 105 -0.23 14.51 -7.22
C GLY A 105 1.25 14.30 -6.87
N ILE A 106 1.52 13.35 -5.98
CA ILE A 106 2.88 13.03 -5.54
C ILE A 106 3.22 11.59 -5.91
N GLY A 107 4.34 11.42 -6.63
CA GLY A 107 4.86 10.10 -7.04
C GLY A 107 4.40 9.58 -8.40
N GLU A 108 4.65 8.30 -8.66
CA GLU A 108 4.21 7.61 -9.88
C GLU A 108 3.66 6.24 -9.48
N THR A 109 2.46 5.92 -9.97
CA THR A 109 1.90 4.57 -9.85
C THR A 109 1.84 3.95 -11.24
N CYS A 110 2.61 2.87 -11.42
CA CYS A 110 2.65 2.12 -12.66
C CYS A 110 2.13 0.71 -12.45
N ILE A 111 1.29 0.27 -13.38
CA ILE A 111 0.80 -1.09 -13.47
C ILE A 111 1.54 -1.75 -14.62
N ASN A 112 2.13 -2.90 -14.37
CA ASN A 112 2.76 -3.73 -15.40
C ASN A 112 2.12 -5.11 -15.42
N PHE A 113 1.52 -5.45 -16.55
CA PHE A 113 0.82 -6.71 -16.76
C PHE A 113 1.13 -7.30 -18.15
N GLY A 114 1.79 -8.46 -18.16
CA GLY A 114 2.19 -9.14 -19.39
C GLY A 114 3.17 -8.32 -20.25
N GLY A 115 4.04 -7.52 -19.61
CA GLY A 115 5.01 -6.66 -20.30
C GLY A 115 4.44 -5.33 -20.83
N ARG A 116 3.14 -5.08 -20.63
CA ARG A 116 2.53 -3.77 -20.89
C ARG A 116 2.58 -2.94 -19.62
N ARG A 117 3.16 -1.75 -19.70
CA ARG A 117 3.25 -0.78 -18.61
C ARG A 117 2.27 0.36 -18.86
N ALA A 118 1.45 0.68 -17.86
CA ALA A 118 0.64 1.89 -17.84
C ALA A 118 0.93 2.65 -16.56
N CYS A 119 1.26 3.93 -16.68
CA CYS A 119 1.53 4.80 -15.54
C CYS A 119 0.51 5.93 -15.52
N ALA A 120 0.05 6.27 -14.31
CA ALA A 120 -0.77 7.43 -14.09
C ALA A 120 0.13 8.56 -13.59
N ASP A 121 0.30 9.59 -14.42
CA ASP A 121 0.93 10.83 -13.98
C ASP A 121 0.04 11.55 -12.97
N THR A 122 0.71 12.18 -12.02
CA THR A 122 0.23 12.78 -10.79
C THR A 122 -0.57 14.08 -10.95
N THR A 123 -0.83 14.54 -12.18
CA THR A 123 -1.48 15.85 -12.35
C THR A 123 -3.00 15.73 -12.44
N GLY A 124 -3.66 15.90 -11.30
CA GLY A 124 -5.09 16.19 -11.17
C GLY A 124 -5.97 15.02 -10.72
N THR A 125 -7.11 15.37 -10.12
CA THR A 125 -8.18 14.51 -9.57
C THR A 125 -8.95 13.74 -10.65
N ILE A 126 -8.26 13.21 -11.66
CA ILE A 126 -8.88 12.52 -12.79
C ILE A 126 -8.68 11.03 -12.56
N ALA A 127 -9.79 10.32 -12.35
CA ALA A 127 -9.82 8.87 -12.43
C ALA A 127 -9.32 8.44 -13.82
N ARG A 128 -8.16 7.79 -13.89
CA ARG A 128 -7.65 7.19 -15.12
C ARG A 128 -8.04 5.73 -15.16
N ARG A 129 -8.59 5.32 -16.30
CA ARG A 129 -9.00 3.94 -16.56
C ARG A 129 -8.01 3.27 -17.49
N TYR A 130 -7.50 2.12 -17.07
CA TYR A 130 -6.67 1.25 -17.89
C TYR A 130 -7.32 -0.12 -18.02
N THR A 131 -7.14 -0.75 -19.18
CA THR A 131 -7.63 -2.10 -19.43
C THR A 131 -6.49 -2.93 -19.98
N PHE A 132 -6.33 -4.14 -19.44
CA PHE A 132 -5.32 -5.08 -19.87
C PHE A 132 -5.97 -6.44 -20.14
N ASP A 133 -5.94 -6.88 -21.40
CA ASP A 133 -6.40 -8.24 -21.73
C ASP A 133 -5.25 -9.23 -21.51
N ARG A 134 -5.46 -10.24 -20.66
CA ARG A 134 -4.46 -11.28 -20.37
C ARG A 134 -4.19 -12.12 -21.61
N THR A 135 -2.92 -12.26 -21.99
CA THR A 135 -2.54 -13.05 -23.17
C THR A 135 -1.99 -14.43 -22.81
N ARG A 136 -1.46 -14.60 -21.58
CA ARG A 136 -0.92 -15.88 -21.10
C ARG A 136 -1.26 -16.14 -19.63
N ARG A 137 -1.32 -17.42 -19.25
CA ARG A 137 -1.61 -17.84 -17.87
C ARG A 137 -0.48 -17.53 -16.89
N ASP A 138 0.75 -17.38 -17.36
CA ASP A 138 1.93 -17.06 -16.54
C ASP A 138 2.20 -15.55 -16.38
N GLU A 139 1.33 -14.69 -16.93
CA GLU A 139 1.46 -13.24 -16.73
C GLU A 139 1.29 -12.87 -15.25
N VAL A 140 2.34 -12.26 -14.71
CA VAL A 140 2.37 -11.73 -13.34
C VAL A 140 1.92 -10.27 -13.36
N LEU A 141 1.02 -9.91 -12.44
CA LEU A 141 0.69 -8.52 -12.18
C LEU A 141 1.77 -7.92 -11.27
N SER A 142 2.36 -6.83 -11.71
CA SER A 142 3.26 -6.03 -10.88
C SER A 142 2.80 -4.60 -10.82
N ILE A 143 2.79 -4.04 -9.62
CA ILE A 143 2.44 -2.65 -9.36
C ILE A 143 3.68 -1.98 -8.79
N SER A 144 4.13 -0.91 -9.42
CA SER A 144 5.16 -0.03 -8.87
C SER A 144 4.47 1.18 -8.27
N VAL A 145 4.62 1.36 -6.96
CA VAL A 145 4.19 2.58 -6.24
C VAL A 145 5.44 3.26 -5.76
N ASP A 146 5.76 4.42 -6.35
CA ASP A 146 6.90 5.24 -5.97
C ASP A 146 8.24 4.47 -5.95
N GLY A 147 8.42 3.58 -6.92
CA GLY A 147 9.61 2.73 -7.07
C GLY A 147 9.57 1.42 -6.28
N THR A 148 8.61 1.25 -5.36
CA THR A 148 8.41 -0.03 -4.66
C THR A 148 7.55 -0.95 -5.52
N ASN A 149 8.12 -2.09 -5.90
CA ASN A 149 7.43 -3.07 -6.74
C ASN A 149 6.73 -4.13 -5.90
N TYR A 150 5.42 -4.25 -6.09
CA TYR A 150 4.54 -5.26 -5.54
C TYR A 150 4.22 -6.28 -6.62
N ARG A 151 4.40 -7.57 -6.33
CA ARG A 151 4.03 -8.67 -7.22
C ARG A 151 2.78 -9.34 -6.68
N ILE A 152 1.75 -9.41 -7.51
CA ILE A 152 0.45 -9.97 -7.16
C ILE A 152 0.18 -11.17 -8.05
N ALA A 153 -0.13 -12.28 -7.40
CA ALA A 153 -0.59 -13.47 -8.09
C ALA A 153 -2.08 -13.30 -8.40
N LEU A 154 -2.43 -13.33 -9.69
CA LEU A 154 -3.83 -13.37 -10.08
C LEU A 154 -4.40 -14.77 -9.79
N VAL A 155 -5.10 -14.89 -8.67
CA VAL A 155 -5.78 -16.13 -8.28
C VAL A 155 -7.19 -16.15 -8.86
N PRO A 156 -7.62 -17.24 -9.53
CA PRO A 156 -9.01 -17.40 -9.94
C PRO A 156 -9.95 -17.24 -8.74
N GLY A 157 -10.99 -16.41 -8.90
CA GLY A 157 -11.93 -16.12 -7.81
C GLY A 157 -11.50 -15.00 -6.85
N LYS A 158 -10.33 -14.38 -7.05
CA LYS A 158 -9.95 -13.12 -6.40
C LYS A 158 -9.87 -12.00 -7.45
N PRO A 159 -11.00 -11.41 -7.82
CA PRO A 159 -11.07 -10.48 -8.92
C PRO A 159 -10.77 -9.04 -8.51
N PHE A 160 -10.28 -8.77 -7.29
CA PHE A 160 -10.21 -7.44 -6.70
C PHE A 160 -8.91 -7.20 -5.93
N LEU A 161 -8.37 -6.00 -6.05
CA LEU A 161 -7.27 -5.48 -5.25
C LEU A 161 -7.39 -3.96 -5.17
N ALA A 162 -7.29 -3.40 -3.97
CA ALA A 162 -7.17 -1.95 -3.76
C ALA A 162 -5.82 -1.61 -3.13
N VAL A 163 -5.16 -0.57 -3.65
CA VAL A 163 -3.95 0.01 -3.09
C VAL A 163 -4.25 1.46 -2.72
N PHE A 164 -4.06 1.77 -1.45
CA PHE A 164 -4.25 3.10 -0.88
C PHE A 164 -2.91 3.71 -0.59
N LYS A 165 -2.77 4.99 -0.94
CA LYS A 165 -1.63 5.80 -0.53
C LYS A 165 -2.13 7.07 0.13
N LYS A 166 -1.55 7.41 1.27
CA LYS A 166 -1.83 8.66 1.96
C LYS A 166 -0.53 9.23 2.51
N GLU A 167 -0.37 10.54 2.37
CA GLU A 167 0.69 11.28 3.05
C GLU A 167 0.10 12.02 4.23
N GLU A 168 0.76 11.93 5.38
CA GLU A 168 0.37 12.64 6.60
C GLU A 168 1.64 13.16 7.30
N GLY A 169 1.92 14.46 7.14
CA GLY A 169 3.19 15.04 7.58
C GLY A 169 4.35 14.62 6.68
N ASP A 170 5.43 14.13 7.28
CA ASP A 170 6.60 13.60 6.57
C ASP A 170 6.54 12.07 6.35
N GLU A 171 5.41 11.44 6.74
CA GLU A 171 5.21 9.99 6.63
C GLU A 171 4.26 9.65 5.48
N ARG A 172 4.56 8.53 4.80
CA ARG A 172 3.75 7.98 3.72
C ARG A 172 3.26 6.59 4.09
N PHE A 173 1.95 6.40 3.98
CA PHE A 173 1.28 5.16 4.29
C PHE A 173 0.81 4.51 3.01
N VAL A 174 1.10 3.21 2.85
CA VAL A 174 0.60 2.38 1.76
C VAL A 174 -0.10 1.19 2.38
N ALA A 175 -1.39 1.03 2.07
CA ALA A 175 -2.15 -0.17 2.42
C ALA A 175 -2.62 -0.85 1.15
N ILE A 176 -2.64 -2.18 1.18
CA ILE A 176 -3.13 -2.99 0.07
C ILE A 176 -4.14 -3.97 0.64
N SER A 177 -5.26 -4.18 -0.05
CA SER A 177 -6.35 -5.02 0.45
C SER A 177 -6.03 -6.52 0.51
N GLU A 178 -4.94 -6.98 -0.09
CA GLU A 178 -4.50 -8.39 0.02
C GLU A 178 -3.57 -8.61 1.23
N ASP A 179 -3.94 -9.57 2.08
CA ASP A 179 -3.16 -9.99 3.25
C ASP A 179 -1.87 -10.78 2.93
N GLU A 180 -1.71 -11.31 1.70
CA GLU A 180 -0.53 -12.11 1.31
C GLU A 180 0.39 -11.37 0.35
N PHE A 181 1.26 -10.49 0.88
CA PHE A 181 2.40 -9.98 0.13
C PHE A 181 3.69 -10.70 0.47
N VAL A 182 4.35 -11.21 -0.56
CA VAL A 182 5.79 -11.48 -0.50
C VAL A 182 6.51 -10.15 -0.72
N HIS A 183 6.93 -9.49 0.36
CA HIS A 183 7.91 -8.42 0.25
C HIS A 183 9.22 -8.99 -0.31
N SER A 184 9.40 -8.92 -1.62
CA SER A 184 10.73 -9.01 -2.20
C SER A 184 11.44 -7.69 -1.90
N ARG A 185 11.97 -7.54 -0.68
CA ARG A 185 13.05 -6.58 -0.46
C ARG A 185 14.14 -6.98 -1.45
N GLY A 186 14.43 -6.08 -2.40
CA GLY A 186 15.49 -6.26 -3.36
C GLY A 186 16.74 -6.69 -2.62
N ARG A 187 17.17 -7.91 -2.85
CA ARG A 187 18.55 -8.29 -2.59
C ARG A 187 19.31 -7.53 -3.66
N GLU A 188 19.92 -6.41 -3.28
CA GLU A 188 21.03 -5.84 -4.03
C GLU A 188 22.07 -6.96 -4.08
N ASP A 189 22.09 -7.65 -5.21
CA ASP A 189 23.20 -8.50 -5.58
C ASP A 189 24.37 -7.56 -5.86
N ASP A 190 25.21 -7.38 -4.83
CA ASP A 190 26.57 -6.88 -4.94
C ASP A 190 27.38 -7.84 -5.82
N ASP A 191 27.20 -7.73 -7.13
CA ASP A 191 28.14 -8.24 -8.13
C ASP A 191 29.28 -7.22 -8.29
N HIS A 192 30.32 -7.40 -7.47
CA HIS A 192 31.66 -6.89 -7.78
C HIS A 192 32.53 -8.05 -8.32
N PRO A 193 33.00 -7.96 -9.58
CA PRO A 193 34.10 -8.79 -10.07
C PRO A 193 35.44 -8.41 -9.42
#